data_AF-A0A0A2ABY8-F1
#
_entry.id   AF-A0A0A2ABY8-F1
#
_cell.length_a   1.000
_cell.length_b   1.000
_cell.length_c   1.000
_cell.angle_alpha   90.00
_cell.angle_beta   90.00
_cell.angle_gamma   90.00
#
_symmetry.space_group_name_H-M   'P 1'
#
loop_
_entity.id
_entity.type
_entity.pdbx_description
1 polymer ?
#
loop_
_entity_poly.entity_id
_entity_poly.type
_entity_poly.pdbx_seq_one_letter_code
_entity_poly.pdbx_strand_id
1 'polypeptide(L)'
;MRFKRDITYKKILSLFSNQNGTPFFNAKGLAIGVFSGCFPFFGFQTLIGVFFAKIAKGNIVLAAIGTWISNPFTYIPLYYFNYKVGSIFFNNSSNNIIEESLVIDELWKQGRIFSLKLLLGSSCVGILLALICGSIVFFIYKIKSKR
;
A
#
# COMPACT_ATOMS: atom_id res chain seq x y z
N MET A 1 -29.54 3.92 -24.37
CA MET A 1 -28.52 4.60 -23.51
C MET A 1 -27.27 3.76 -23.17
N ARG A 2 -27.26 2.42 -23.27
CA ARG A 2 -26.07 1.58 -22.95
C ARG A 2 -24.86 1.77 -23.89
N PHE A 3 -25.07 2.07 -25.17
CA PHE A 3 -24.00 2.07 -26.19
C PHE A 3 -22.98 3.24 -26.12
N LYS A 4 -23.39 4.43 -25.66
CA LYS A 4 -22.45 5.58 -25.46
C LYS A 4 -21.53 5.38 -24.26
N ARG A 5 -21.95 4.56 -23.30
CA ARG A 5 -21.20 4.27 -22.07
C ARG A 5 -19.94 3.46 -22.38
N ASP A 6 -20.03 2.45 -23.23
CA ASP A 6 -18.89 1.57 -23.59
C ASP A 6 -17.74 2.31 -24.28
N ILE A 7 -18.05 3.30 -25.13
CA ILE A 7 -17.03 4.14 -25.79
C ILE A 7 -16.30 5.02 -24.77
N THR A 8 -17.03 5.53 -23.77
CA THR A 8 -16.47 6.39 -22.73
C THR A 8 -15.55 5.61 -21.79
N TYR A 9 -15.95 4.41 -21.37
CA TYR A 9 -15.11 3.55 -20.51
C TYR A 9 -13.84 3.07 -21.21
N LYS A 10 -13.93 2.64 -22.48
CA LYS A 10 -12.74 2.25 -23.26
C LYS A 10 -11.75 3.42 -23.42
N LYS A 11 -12.26 4.64 -23.56
CA LYS A 11 -11.44 5.86 -23.65
C LYS A 11 -10.80 6.24 -22.31
N ILE A 12 -11.51 6.05 -21.19
CA ILE A 12 -10.94 6.24 -19.84
C ILE A 12 -9.91 5.15 -19.54
N LEU A 13 -10.18 3.88 -19.87
CA LEU A 13 -9.24 2.79 -19.72
C LEU A 13 -7.98 2.97 -20.58
N SER A 14 -8.12 3.50 -21.80
CA SER A 14 -6.98 3.74 -22.68
C SER A 14 -6.09 4.87 -22.16
N LEU A 15 -6.62 5.87 -21.44
CA LEU A 15 -5.82 6.88 -20.75
C LEU A 15 -4.95 6.28 -19.64
N PHE A 16 -5.46 5.28 -18.91
CA PHE A 16 -4.66 4.53 -17.93
C PHE A 16 -3.69 3.53 -18.58
N SER A 17 -4.01 3.03 -19.79
CA SER A 17 -3.19 2.05 -20.52
C SER A 17 -2.09 2.69 -21.38
N ASN A 18 -2.24 3.95 -21.78
CA ASN A 18 -1.25 4.77 -22.49
C ASN A 18 -0.57 5.76 -21.54
N GLN A 19 -0.06 5.24 -20.42
CA GLN A 19 0.84 6.00 -19.57
C GLN A 19 2.19 6.10 -20.28
N ASN A 20 2.45 7.25 -20.90
CA ASN A 20 3.72 7.57 -21.57
C ASN A 20 4.86 7.54 -20.53
N GLY A 21 5.59 6.43 -20.48
CA GLY A 21 6.68 6.25 -19.54
C GLY A 21 7.40 4.94 -19.78
N THR A 22 8.68 4.87 -19.43
CA THR A 22 9.43 3.62 -19.51
C THR A 22 8.81 2.56 -18.60
N PRO A 23 8.94 1.26 -18.91
CA PRO A 23 8.42 0.19 -18.05
C PRO A 23 8.86 0.33 -16.59
N PHE A 24 10.09 0.80 -16.38
CA PHE A 24 10.65 1.07 -15.06
C PHE A 24 9.97 2.26 -14.35
N PHE A 25 9.67 3.36 -15.06
CA PHE A 25 8.95 4.51 -14.52
C PHE A 25 7.56 4.13 -13.98
N ASN A 26 6.84 3.31 -14.74
CA ASN A 26 5.50 2.85 -14.38
C ASN A 26 5.52 1.86 -13.20
N ALA A 27 6.43 0.88 -13.26
CA ALA A 27 6.63 -0.10 -12.17
C ALA A 27 7.00 0.58 -10.85
N LYS A 28 7.91 1.56 -10.90
CA LYS A 28 8.35 2.32 -9.73
C LYS A 28 7.22 3.12 -9.09
N GLY A 29 6.41 3.79 -9.91
CA GLY A 29 5.23 4.52 -9.45
C GLY A 29 4.26 3.60 -8.70
N LEU A 30 3.89 2.47 -9.31
CA LEU A 30 2.99 1.51 -8.66
C LEU A 30 3.58 0.94 -7.37
N ALA A 31 4.85 0.54 -7.36
CA ALA A 31 5.51 -0.05 -6.20
C ALA A 31 5.49 0.91 -4.99
N ILE A 32 5.79 2.20 -5.21
CA ILE A 32 5.72 3.24 -4.17
C ILE A 32 4.28 3.43 -3.67
N GLY A 33 3.31 3.40 -4.57
CA GLY A 33 1.90 3.48 -4.23
C GLY A 33 1.43 2.33 -3.35
N VAL A 34 1.73 1.10 -3.76
CA VAL A 34 1.40 -0.13 -3.02
C VAL A 34 2.06 -0.13 -1.65
N PHE A 35 3.36 0.21 -1.59
CA PHE A 35 4.08 0.35 -0.34
C PHE A 35 3.38 1.34 0.60
N SER A 36 3.01 2.52 0.10
CA SER A 36 2.34 3.56 0.89
C SER A 36 0.94 3.16 1.33
N GLY A 37 0.20 2.40 0.52
CA GLY A 37 -1.13 1.87 0.85
C GLY A 37 -1.10 0.79 1.93
N CYS A 38 0.02 0.09 2.12
CA CYS A 38 0.14 -0.89 3.20
C CYS A 38 0.17 -0.24 4.60
N PHE A 39 0.45 1.06 4.70
CA PHE A 39 0.44 1.76 5.98
C PHE A 39 -0.98 2.24 6.36
N PRO A 40 -1.32 2.22 7.66
CA PRO A 40 -2.63 2.66 8.17
C PRO A 40 -2.76 4.20 8.23
N PHE A 41 -2.35 4.90 7.17
CA PHE A 41 -2.50 6.35 7.03
C PHE A 41 -3.80 6.67 6.29
N PHE A 42 -4.92 6.56 6.99
CA PHE A 42 -6.26 6.80 6.42
C PHE A 42 -6.32 8.17 5.73
N GLY A 43 -6.65 8.17 4.43
CA GLY A 43 -6.70 9.37 3.59
C GLY A 43 -5.32 9.92 3.18
N PHE A 44 -4.32 9.87 4.05
CA PHE A 44 -2.98 10.39 3.76
C PHE A 44 -2.10 9.46 2.93
N GLN A 45 -2.41 8.16 2.86
CA GLN A 45 -1.64 7.18 2.09
C GLN A 45 -1.47 7.57 0.60
N THR A 46 -2.50 8.16 -0.01
CA THR A 46 -2.44 8.60 -1.40
C THR A 46 -1.55 9.82 -1.57
N LEU A 47 -1.64 10.79 -0.65
CA LEU A 47 -0.76 11.97 -0.63
C LEU A 47 0.70 11.55 -0.47
N ILE A 48 0.97 10.65 0.48
CA ILE A 48 2.30 10.10 0.74
C ILE A 48 2.82 9.33 -0.48
N GLY A 49 2.01 8.45 -1.06
CA GLY A 49 2.39 7.67 -2.23
C GLY A 49 2.68 8.54 -3.46
N VAL A 50 1.86 9.56 -3.71
CA VAL A 50 2.07 10.53 -4.79
C VAL A 50 3.32 11.37 -4.55
N PHE A 51 3.54 11.83 -3.31
CA PHE A 51 4.70 12.60 -2.93
C PHE A 51 6.00 11.82 -3.14
N PHE A 52 6.07 10.59 -2.62
CA PHE A 52 7.23 9.72 -2.82
C PHE A 52 7.41 9.33 -4.29
N ALA A 53 6.33 9.09 -5.05
CA ALA A 53 6.44 8.80 -6.47
C ALA A 53 7.02 10.00 -7.24
N LYS A 54 6.61 11.23 -6.91
CA LYS A 54 7.16 12.45 -7.51
C LYS A 54 8.65 12.60 -7.21
N ILE A 55 9.07 12.43 -5.96
CA ILE A 55 10.49 12.49 -5.56
C ILE A 55 11.30 11.42 -6.29
N ALA A 56 10.76 10.20 -6.32
CA ALA A 56 11.44 9.09 -6.94
C ALA A 56 11.34 9.11 -8.48
N LYS A 57 10.78 10.15 -9.09
CA LYS A 57 10.56 10.29 -10.53
C LYS A 57 9.84 9.05 -11.10
N GLY A 58 8.80 8.60 -10.43
CA GLY A 58 7.92 7.50 -10.84
C GLY A 58 6.55 8.01 -11.27
N ASN A 59 5.75 7.10 -11.81
CA ASN A 59 4.41 7.44 -12.28
C ASN A 59 3.46 7.78 -11.12
N ILE A 60 3.06 9.05 -11.05
CA ILE A 60 2.18 9.59 -10.00
C ILE A 60 0.77 8.96 -10.04
N VAL A 61 0.23 8.72 -11.24
CA VAL A 61 -1.11 8.15 -11.40
C VAL A 61 -1.12 6.69 -10.94
N LEU A 62 -0.11 5.91 -11.36
CA LEU A 62 0.03 4.52 -10.89
C LEU A 62 0.33 4.45 -9.40
N ALA A 63 1.04 5.43 -8.83
CA ALA A 63 1.24 5.50 -7.39
C ALA A 63 -0.09 5.73 -6.65
N ALA A 64 -0.93 6.66 -7.11
CA ALA A 64 -2.25 6.86 -6.53
C ALA A 64 -3.12 5.59 -6.60
N ILE A 65 -3.13 4.91 -7.75
CA ILE A 65 -3.84 3.63 -7.93
C ILE A 65 -3.26 2.55 -7.00
N GLY A 66 -1.94 2.48 -6.86
CA GLY A 66 -1.29 1.51 -5.98
C GLY A 66 -1.71 1.65 -4.52
N THR A 67 -2.01 2.87 -4.07
CA THR A 67 -2.46 3.11 -2.69
C THR A 67 -3.86 2.55 -2.40
N TRP A 68 -4.65 2.22 -3.43
CA TRP A 68 -5.98 1.62 -3.28
C TRP A 68 -5.96 0.13 -2.93
N ILE A 69 -4.77 -0.43 -2.67
CA ILE A 69 -4.65 -1.78 -2.12
C ILE A 69 -5.30 -1.92 -0.74
N SER A 70 -5.40 -0.82 0.02
CA SER A 70 -6.05 -0.68 1.32
C SER A 70 -7.37 0.11 1.20
N ASN A 71 -8.30 -0.40 0.41
CA ASN A 71 -9.65 0.16 0.29
C ASN A 71 -10.54 -0.29 1.48
N PRO A 72 -11.73 0.32 1.69
CA PRO A 72 -12.65 -0.02 2.79
C PRO A 72 -12.95 -1.53 2.97
N PHE A 73 -12.86 -2.32 1.91
CA PHE A 73 -13.06 -3.76 1.97
C PHE A 73 -11.78 -4.54 2.29
N THR A 74 -10.62 -4.05 1.88
CA THR A 74 -9.34 -4.75 2.03
C THR A 74 -8.49 -4.28 3.21
N TYR A 75 -8.69 -3.07 3.74
CA TYR A 75 -7.84 -2.54 4.81
C TYR A 75 -7.95 -3.34 6.11
N ILE A 76 -9.14 -3.85 6.45
CA ILE A 76 -9.38 -4.64 7.68
C ILE A 76 -8.51 -5.91 7.66
N PRO A 77 -8.65 -6.82 6.65
CA PRO A 77 -7.82 -8.01 6.60
C PRO A 77 -6.33 -7.69 6.39
N LEU A 78 -6.02 -6.64 5.63
CA LEU A 78 -4.63 -6.24 5.36
C LEU A 78 -3.92 -5.76 6.63
N TYR A 79 -4.53 -4.88 7.42
CA TYR A 79 -3.92 -4.39 8.66
C TYR A 79 -3.90 -5.44 9.76
N TYR A 80 -4.90 -6.33 9.82
CA TYR A 80 -4.83 -7.49 10.70
C TYR A 80 -3.64 -8.39 10.34
N PHE A 81 -3.42 -8.65 9.05
CA PHE A 81 -2.27 -9.41 8.59
C PHE A 81 -0.94 -8.69 8.90
N ASN A 82 -0.86 -7.39 8.66
CA ASN A 82 0.31 -6.59 9.02
C ASN A 82 0.59 -6.68 10.52
N TYR A 83 -0.43 -6.52 11.38
CA TYR A 83 -0.27 -6.68 12.82
C TYR A 83 0.25 -8.08 13.20
N LYS A 84 -0.31 -9.14 12.60
CA LYS A 84 0.15 -10.51 12.83
C LYS A 84 1.62 -10.69 12.41
N VAL A 85 2.01 -10.19 11.24
CA VAL A 85 3.40 -10.22 10.76
C VAL A 85 4.31 -9.45 11.72
N GLY A 86 3.93 -8.25 12.14
CA GLY A 86 4.68 -7.46 13.10
C GLY A 86 4.79 -8.10 14.48
N SER A 87 3.75 -8.81 14.91
CA SER A 87 3.73 -9.51 16.20
C SER A 87 4.74 -10.66 16.27
N ILE A 88 5.06 -11.31 15.14
CA ILE A 88 6.09 -12.35 15.06
C ILE A 88 7.46 -11.79 15.43
N PHE A 89 7.76 -10.54 15.06
CA PHE A 89 9.01 -9.88 15.44
C PHE A 89 9.07 -9.47 16.92
N PHE A 90 7.91 -9.38 17.59
CA PHE A 90 7.77 -8.98 19.00
C PHE A 90 7.50 -10.16 19.94
N ASN A 91 7.74 -11.40 19.51
CA ASN A 91 7.31 -12.66 20.15
C ASN A 91 7.93 -12.96 21.53
N ASN A 92 8.14 -12.01 22.45
CA ASN A 92 8.70 -12.34 23.77
C ASN A 92 8.52 -11.37 24.96
N SER A 93 7.58 -10.42 24.99
CA SER A 93 7.57 -9.44 26.11
C SER A 93 6.21 -8.99 26.67
N SER A 94 5.23 -9.88 26.75
CA SER A 94 4.00 -9.55 27.50
C SER A 94 3.21 -10.78 27.95
N ASN A 95 3.82 -11.62 28.79
CA ASN A 95 3.09 -12.40 29.80
C ASN A 95 3.16 -11.67 31.15
N ASN A 96 2.91 -10.36 31.15
CA ASN A 96 2.88 -9.62 32.41
C ASN A 96 1.45 -9.57 32.90
N ILE A 97 1.29 -10.24 34.04
CA ILE A 97 0.12 -10.42 34.87
C ILE A 97 -0.52 -9.05 35.12
N ILE A 98 -1.84 -9.01 34.96
CA ILE A 98 -2.72 -7.84 35.04
C ILE A 98 -2.66 -7.29 36.47
N GLU A 99 -2.12 -6.08 36.66
CA GLU A 99 -2.28 -5.30 37.88
C GLU A 99 -3.26 -4.14 37.60
N GLU A 100 -4.39 -4.20 38.29
CA GLU A 100 -5.57 -3.37 38.09
C GLU A 100 -5.41 -1.99 38.76
N SER A 101 -4.39 -1.20 38.39
CA SER A 101 -4.28 0.20 38.87
C SER A 101 -3.37 1.10 38.02
N LEU A 102 -3.79 1.42 36.79
CA LEU A 102 -3.56 2.70 36.06
C LEU A 102 -3.96 2.54 34.58
N VAL A 103 -5.27 2.49 34.33
CA VAL A 103 -5.86 2.18 33.02
C VAL A 103 -5.35 3.11 31.90
N ILE A 104 -5.08 4.39 32.19
CA ILE A 104 -4.72 5.39 31.16
C ILE A 104 -3.28 5.20 30.65
N ASP A 105 -2.32 4.94 31.53
CA ASP A 105 -0.91 4.75 31.14
C ASP A 105 -0.69 3.40 30.45
N GLU A 106 -1.44 2.38 30.85
CA GLU A 106 -1.47 1.09 30.16
C GLU A 106 -2.07 1.19 28.76
N LEU A 107 -3.18 1.93 28.58
CA LEU A 107 -3.76 2.16 27.26
C LEU A 107 -2.77 2.85 26.32
N TRP A 108 -2.00 3.82 26.81
CA TRP A 108 -0.95 4.48 26.03
C TRP A 108 0.19 3.52 25.67
N LYS A 109 0.67 2.69 26.62
CA LYS A 109 1.69 1.67 26.35
C LYS A 109 1.20 0.63 25.34
N GLN A 110 0.00 0.12 25.52
CA GLN A 110 -0.60 -0.89 24.65
C GLN A 110 -0.87 -0.33 23.26
N GLY A 111 -1.36 0.91 23.16
CA GLY A 111 -1.51 1.64 21.90
C GLY A 111 -0.17 1.81 21.17
N ARG A 112 0.90 2.21 21.87
CA ARG A 112 2.24 2.33 21.28
C ARG A 112 2.76 1.00 20.76
N ILE A 113 2.64 -0.07 21.55
CA ILE A 113 3.08 -1.42 21.15
C ILE A 113 2.26 -1.90 19.95
N PHE A 114 0.96 -1.67 19.95
CA PHE A 114 0.07 -1.99 18.83
C PHE A 114 0.49 -1.26 17.55
N SER A 115 0.69 0.06 17.62
CA SER A 115 1.15 0.87 16.48
C SER A 115 2.51 0.42 15.97
N LEU A 116 3.47 0.09 16.85
CA LEU A 116 4.80 -0.39 16.45
C LEU A 116 4.72 -1.73 15.73
N LYS A 117 3.97 -2.70 16.27
CA LYS A 117 3.72 -3.99 15.61
C LYS A 117 3.10 -3.77 14.24
N LEU A 118 2.07 -2.92 14.17
CA LEU A 118 1.38 -2.64 12.91
C LEU A 118 2.29 -1.96 11.88
N LEU A 119 3.09 -0.96 12.27
CA LEU A 119 4.00 -0.24 11.38
C LEU A 119 5.14 -1.14 10.86
N LEU A 120 5.71 -1.99 11.72
CA LEU A 120 6.76 -2.92 11.33
C LEU A 120 6.23 -3.99 10.39
N GLY A 121 5.08 -4.56 10.72
CA GLY A 121 4.38 -5.48 9.83
C GLY A 121 4.04 -4.86 8.48
N SER A 122 3.54 -3.61 8.50
CA SER A 122 3.24 -2.85 7.26
C SER A 122 4.48 -2.58 6.43
N SER A 123 5.64 -2.36 7.05
CA SER A 123 6.91 -2.20 6.34
C SER A 123 7.35 -3.49 5.66
N CYS A 124 7.32 -4.62 6.37
CA CYS A 124 7.68 -5.92 5.80
C CYS A 124 6.74 -6.35 4.67
N VAL A 125 5.43 -6.32 4.94
CA VAL A 125 4.38 -6.69 3.98
C VAL A 125 4.38 -5.73 2.80
N GLY A 126 4.52 -4.42 3.06
CA GLY A 126 4.59 -3.39 2.05
C GLY A 126 5.78 -3.55 1.11
N ILE A 127 6.98 -3.87 1.61
CA ILE A 127 8.15 -4.13 0.75
C ILE A 127 7.90 -5.34 -0.15
N LEU A 128 7.38 -6.44 0.40
CA LEU A 128 7.07 -7.65 -0.37
C LEU A 128 6.05 -7.38 -1.47
N LEU A 129 4.92 -6.76 -1.14
CA LEU A 129 3.88 -6.41 -2.10
C LEU A 129 4.36 -5.41 -3.15
N ALA A 130 5.15 -4.40 -2.76
CA ALA A 130 5.72 -3.43 -3.68
C ALA A 130 6.65 -4.09 -4.70
N LEU A 131 7.50 -5.03 -4.27
CA LEU A 131 8.38 -5.79 -5.16
C LEU A 131 7.59 -6.68 -6.12
N ILE A 132 6.58 -7.39 -5.62
CA ILE A 132 5.74 -8.27 -6.43
C ILE A 132 4.96 -7.46 -7.46
N CYS A 133 4.20 -6.45 -7.03
CA CYS A 133 3.39 -5.61 -7.92
C CYS A 133 4.26 -4.81 -8.91
N GLY A 134 5.38 -4.26 -8.44
CA GLY A 134 6.34 -3.55 -9.29
C GLY A 134 6.93 -4.46 -10.37
N SER A 135 7.33 -5.69 -10.02
CA SER A 135 7.87 -6.66 -10.98
C SER A 135 6.82 -7.07 -12.02
N ILE A 136 5.59 -7.35 -11.59
CA ILE A 136 4.48 -7.69 -12.49
C ILE A 136 4.24 -6.57 -13.50
N VAL A 137 4.13 -5.33 -13.04
CA VAL A 137 3.93 -4.18 -13.94
C VAL A 137 5.11 -3.97 -14.87
N PHE A 138 6.33 -4.12 -14.37
CA PHE A 138 7.52 -4.04 -15.21
C PHE A 138 7.48 -5.05 -16.36
N PHE A 139 7.15 -6.32 -16.08
CA PHE A 139 7.02 -7.35 -17.09
C PHE A 139 5.90 -7.06 -18.10
N ILE A 140 4.73 -6.62 -17.63
CA ILE A 140 3.59 -6.28 -18.50
C ILE A 140 3.97 -5.16 -19.48
N TYR A 141 4.56 -4.07 -18.98
CA TYR A 141 4.95 -2.94 -19.84
C TYR A 141 6.15 -3.29 -20.73
N LYS A 142 7.07 -4.14 -20.27
CA LYS A 142 8.18 -4.63 -21.09
C LYS A 142 7.70 -5.48 -22.27
N ILE A 143 6.70 -6.34 -22.05
CA ILE A 143 6.08 -7.14 -23.13
C ILE A 143 5.34 -6.23 -24.11
N LYS A 144 4.57 -5.25 -23.60
CA LYS A 144 3.80 -4.30 -24.42
C LYS A 144 4.70 -3.38 -25.26
N SER A 145 5.88 -2.99 -24.74
CA SER A 145 6.84 -2.16 -25.47
C SER A 145 7.58 -2.89 -26.59
N LYS A 146 7.53 -4.23 -26.62
CA LYS A 146 8.21 -5.07 -27.62
C LYS A 146 7.30 -5.47 -28.79
N ARG A 147 5.99 -5.23 -28.67
CA ARG A 147 4.99 -5.37 -29.73
C ARG A 147 4.78 -4.03 -30.41
#